data_AF-S3BPA0-F1
#
_entry.id   AF-S3BPA0-F1
#
_cell.length_a   1.000
_cell.length_b   1.000
_cell.length_c   1.000
_cell.angle_alpha   90.00
_cell.angle_beta   90.00
_cell.angle_gamma   90.00
#
_symmetry.space_group_name_H-M   'P 1'
#
loop_
_entity.id
_entity.type
_entity.pdbx_description
1 polymer ?
#
loop_
_entity_poly.entity_id
_entity_poly.type
_entity_poly.pdbx_seq_one_letter_code
_entity_poly.pdbx_strand_id
1 'polypeptide(L)' 'MIHGENLAKDLRRDHGFVHVGRTRDGNAVVMRKGKRWTVVPLRWLTEEAVSTIKAQAGVSLV' A
#
# COMPACT_ATOMS: atom_id res chain seq x y z
N MET A 1 13.63 -1.28 6.05
CA MET A 1 12.28 -1.62 6.57
C MET A 1 11.48 -0.34 6.79
N ILE A 2 10.18 -0.35 6.52
CA ILE A 2 9.28 0.79 6.78
C ILE A 2 7.99 0.35 7.46
N HIS A 3 7.33 1.26 8.16
CA HIS A 3 5.95 1.06 8.62
C HIS A 3 4.97 1.11 7.44
N GLY A 4 4.00 0.19 7.41
CA GLY A 4 2.95 0.16 6.39
C GLY A 4 2.14 1.45 6.27
N GLU A 5 1.97 2.20 7.36
CA GLU A 5 1.37 3.52 7.35
C GLU A 5 2.13 4.51 6.47
N ASN A 6 3.46 4.41 6.43
CA ASN A 6 4.29 5.25 5.57
C ASN A 6 4.14 4.83 4.10
N LEU A 7 4.11 3.52 3.82
CA LEU A 7 3.82 3.04 2.46
C LEU A 7 2.44 3.49 1.96
N ALA A 8 1.42 3.44 2.82
CA ALA A 8 0.07 3.90 2.48
C ALA A 8 0.05 5.42 2.21
N LYS A 9 0.81 6.22 2.99
CA LYS A 9 0.97 7.65 2.74
C LYS A 9 1.68 7.92 1.41
N ASP A 10 2.74 7.18 1.08
CA ASP A 10 3.48 7.32 -0.18
C ASP A 10 2.60 6.94 -1.37
N LEU A 11 1.86 5.83 -1.30
CA LEU A 11 0.89 5.43 -2.33
C LEU A 11 -0.18 6.52 -2.57
N ARG A 12 -0.61 7.20 -1.51
CA ARG A 12 -1.55 8.32 -1.61
C ARG A 12 -0.91 9.56 -2.22
N ARG A 13 0.23 10.01 -1.68
CA ARG A 13 0.90 11.26 -2.05
C ARG A 13 1.51 11.19 -3.44
N ASP A 14 2.20 10.11 -3.75
CA ASP A 14 3.11 10.03 -4.90
C ASP A 14 2.50 9.23 -6.06
N HIS A 15 1.49 8.39 -5.78
CA HIS A 15 0.92 7.49 -6.78
C HIS A 15 -0.59 7.65 -7.01
N GLY A 16 -1.26 8.53 -6.26
CA GLY A 16 -2.68 8.87 -6.45
C GLY A 16 -3.67 7.79 -6.00
N PHE A 17 -3.26 6.91 -5.08
CA PHE A 17 -4.18 5.97 -4.44
C PHE A 17 -5.01 6.66 -3.35
N VAL A 18 -6.20 6.14 -3.09
CA VAL A 18 -7.07 6.58 -1.98
C VAL A 18 -7.37 5.42 -1.05
N HIS A 19 -7.49 5.71 0.25
CA HIS A 19 -7.91 4.73 1.26
C HIS A 19 -9.42 4.49 1.12
N VAL A 20 -9.82 3.23 0.88
CA VAL A 20 -11.24 2.86 0.70
C VAL A 20 -11.79 2.00 1.84
N GLY A 21 -10.95 1.54 2.75
CA GLY A 21 -11.37 0.79 3.93
C GLY A 21 -10.23 0.03 4.59
N ARG A 22 -10.54 -0.64 5.68
CA ARG A 22 -9.63 -1.51 6.44
C ARG A 22 -10.10 -2.96 6.38
N THR A 23 -9.18 -3.89 6.57
CA THR A 23 -9.54 -5.28 6.87
C THR A 23 -10.29 -5.37 8.19
N ARG A 24 -11.07 -6.44 8.38
CA ARG A 24 -11.93 -6.63 9.56
C ARG A 24 -11.16 -6.59 10.88
N ASP A 25 -9.93 -7.06 10.89
CA ASP A 25 -9.02 -7.06 12.03
C ASP A 25 -8.31 -5.71 12.26
N GLY A 26 -8.47 -4.75 11.35
CA GLY A 26 -7.84 -3.44 11.41
C GLY A 26 -6.35 -3.43 11.08
N ASN A 27 -5.74 -4.57 10.75
CA ASN A 27 -4.30 -4.72 10.56
C ASN A 27 -3.81 -4.40 9.14
N ALA A 28 -4.70 -4.04 8.22
CA ALA A 28 -4.33 -3.59 6.89
C ALA A 28 -5.32 -2.56 6.34
N VAL A 29 -4.83 -1.72 5.43
CA VAL A 29 -5.65 -0.77 4.67
C VAL A 29 -5.76 -1.20 3.21
N VAL A 30 -6.94 -0.99 2.64
CA VAL A 30 -7.19 -1.17 1.21
C VAL A 30 -7.05 0.17 0.52
N MET A 31 -6.16 0.22 -0.46
CA MET A 31 -5.84 1.40 -1.25
C MET A 31 -6.31 1.19 -2.70
N ARG A 32 -6.95 2.18 -3.33
CA ARG A 32 -7.51 2.08 -4.69
C ARG A 32 -7.10 3.25 -5.58
N LYS A 33 -6.85 2.97 -6.87
CA LYS A 33 -6.66 3.95 -7.95
C LYS A 33 -7.39 3.47 -9.21
N GLY A 34 -8.54 4.05 -9.52
CA GLY A 34 -9.38 3.61 -10.65
C GLY A 34 -9.79 2.14 -10.51
N LYS A 35 -9.31 1.28 -11.44
CA LYS A 35 -9.51 -0.18 -11.39
C LYS A 35 -8.43 -0.93 -10.60
N ARG A 36 -7.32 -0.28 -10.24
CA ARG A 36 -6.23 -0.89 -9.47
C ARG A 36 -6.51 -0.78 -7.99
N TRP A 37 -6.11 -1.79 -7.23
CA TRP A 37 -6.16 -1.78 -5.77
C TRP A 37 -4.98 -2.57 -5.20
N THR A 38 -4.67 -2.29 -3.94
CA THR A 38 -3.66 -3.04 -3.18
C THR A 38 -4.02 -3.03 -1.70
N VAL A 39 -3.43 -3.95 -0.94
CA VAL A 39 -3.60 -4.07 0.51
C VAL A 39 -2.26 -3.79 1.16
N VAL A 40 -2.24 -2.87 2.11
CA VAL A 40 -1.04 -2.48 2.84
C VAL A 40 -1.17 -2.93 4.30
N PRO A 41 -0.39 -3.93 4.74
CA PRO A 41 -0.36 -4.33 6.15
C PRO A 41 0.20 -3.22 7.03
N LEU A 42 -0.48 -2.91 8.13
CA LEU A 42 -0.11 -1.91 9.13
C LEU A 42 0.88 -2.52 10.15
N ARG A 43 2.06 -2.86 9.64
CA ARG A 43 3.17 -3.41 10.43
C ARG A 43 4.50 -3.00 9.81
N TRP A 44 5.59 -3.41 10.42
CA TRP A 44 6.91 -3.33 9.80
C TRP A 44 6.96 -4.21 8.54
N LEU A 45 7.42 -3.62 7.44
CA LEU A 45 7.55 -4.27 6.14
C LEU A 45 9.03 -4.34 5.74
N THR A 46 9.43 -5.50 5.23
CA THR A 46 10.70 -5.69 4.53
C THR A 46 10.68 -4.95 3.19
N GLU A 47 11.85 -4.68 2.64
CA GLU A 47 11.95 -4.04 1.31
C GLU A 47 11.31 -4.90 0.21
N GLU A 48 11.45 -6.23 0.30
CA GLU A 48 10.78 -7.17 -0.58
C GLU A 48 9.24 -7.07 -0.50
N ALA A 49 8.69 -6.98 0.72
CA ALA A 49 7.25 -6.81 0.90
C ALA A 49 6.76 -5.48 0.30
N VAL A 50 7.53 -4.39 0.50
CA VAL A 50 7.23 -3.09 -0.11
C VAL A 50 7.25 -3.17 -1.64
N SER A 51 8.30 -3.79 -2.20
CA SER A 51 8.45 -4.00 -3.64
C SER A 51 7.27 -4.79 -4.22
N THR A 52 6.89 -5.88 -3.56
CA THR A 52 5.76 -6.73 -3.96
C THR A 52 4.44 -5.96 -3.96
N ILE A 53 4.17 -5.20 -2.90
CA ILE A 53 2.94 -4.38 -2.79
C ILE A 53 2.89 -3.31 -3.88
N LYS A 54 4.01 -2.64 -4.17
CA LYS A 54 4.12 -1.65 -5.25
C LYS A 54 3.90 -2.30 -6.63
N ALA A 55 4.50 -3.46 -6.88
CA ALA A 55 4.30 -4.21 -8.13
C ALA A 55 2.84 -4.63 -8.31
N GLN A 56 2.18 -5.16 -7.26
CA GLN A 56 0.75 -5.49 -7.27
C GLN A 56 -0.14 -4.27 -7.53
N ALA A 57 0.25 -3.10 -6.99
CA ALA A 57 -0.41 -1.84 -7.25
C ALA A 57 -0.14 -1.29 -8.67
N GLY A 58 0.74 -1.92 -9.45
CA GLY A 58 1.18 -1.46 -10.76
C GLY A 58 1.98 -0.15 -10.69
N VAL A 59 2.68 0.08 -9.56
CA VAL A 59 3.63 1.17 -9.38
C VAL A 59 4.99 0.64 -9.84
N SER A 60 5.50 1.20 -10.93
CA SER A 60 6.84 0.86 -11.42
C SER A 60 7.89 1.29 -10.40
N LEU A 61 8.79 0.39 -10.04
CA LEU A 61 10.01 0.70 -9.32
C LEU A 61 10.97 1.27 -10.38
N VAL A 62 11.06 2.59 -10.46
CA VAL A 62 12.07 3.27 -11.28
C VAL A 62 13.34 3.43 -10.45
#